data_AF-A0AAD6I288-F1
#
_entry.id   AF-A0AAD6I288-F1
#
_cell.length_a   1.000
_cell.length_b   1.000
_cell.length_c   1.000
_cell.angle_alpha   90.00
_cell.angle_beta   90.00
_cell.angle_gamma   90.00
#
_symmetry.space_group_name_H-M   'P 1'
#
loop_
_entity.id
_entity.type
_entity.pdbx_description
1 polymer ?
#
loop_
_entity_poly.entity_id
_entity_poly.type
_entity_poly.pdbx_seq_one_letter_code
_entity_poly.pdbx_strand_id
1 'polypeptide(L)'
;MELSLNKEGQILLSKEGMAAWVKEVYHRTQGRELPGNYNHALLAELFHSQSMRWGKIAREHVDAVAKLVSTFLEAALNFVIKDIKVRRNVQNCVEKSVQGNFKRAINELNVLLEDEARQPITYNHYYTDNIQKARNDQSNHQIQDSMHSAIRNDWNGKFHLPSHGPTSPDLKPVWTQIHRSMT
;
A
#
# COMPACT_ATOMS: atom_id res chain seq x y z
N MET A 1 -3.01 2.83 -20.42
CA MET A 1 -2.62 3.71 -19.30
C MET A 1 -1.52 4.61 -19.83
N GLU A 2 -1.81 5.87 -20.16
CA GLU A 2 -0.75 6.84 -20.43
C GLU A 2 -0.21 7.31 -19.09
N LEU A 3 0.85 6.64 -18.64
CA LEU A 3 1.58 7.01 -17.44
C LEU A 3 2.57 8.12 -17.80
N SER A 4 2.31 9.35 -17.35
CA SER A 4 3.32 10.41 -17.40
C SER A 4 4.35 10.14 -16.29
N LEU A 5 5.56 9.78 -16.70
CA LEU A 5 6.71 9.64 -15.81
C LEU A 5 7.34 11.00 -15.58
N ASN A 6 7.67 11.34 -14.35
CA ASN A 6 8.53 12.50 -14.08
C ASN A 6 10.00 12.18 -14.41
N LYS A 7 10.90 13.17 -14.30
CA LYS A 7 12.34 13.01 -14.57
C LYS A 7 13.03 11.95 -13.68
N GLU A 8 12.42 11.60 -12.56
CA GLU A 8 12.89 10.58 -11.60
C GLU A 8 12.18 9.23 -11.81
N GLY A 9 11.38 9.10 -12.87
CA GLY A 9 10.61 7.90 -13.17
C GLY A 9 9.43 7.66 -12.23
N GLN A 10 9.02 8.60 -11.38
CA GLN A 10 7.82 8.46 -10.55
C GLN A 10 6.56 8.63 -11.40
N ILE A 11 5.52 7.86 -11.06
CA ILE A 11 4.19 8.00 -11.69
C ILE A 11 3.51 9.22 -11.07
N LEU A 12 3.26 10.25 -11.88
CA LEU A 12 2.37 11.34 -11.51
C LEU A 12 0.94 10.91 -11.84
N LEU A 13 0.15 10.63 -10.81
CA LEU A 13 -1.27 10.30 -10.95
C LEU A 13 -2.10 11.29 -10.15
N SER A 14 -3.02 11.99 -10.81
CA SER A 14 -4.00 12.83 -10.12
C SER A 14 -4.99 11.97 -9.34
N LYS A 15 -5.61 12.56 -8.32
CA LYS A 15 -6.64 11.88 -7.52
C LYS A 15 -7.80 11.40 -8.40
N GLU A 16 -8.18 12.21 -9.39
CA GLU A 16 -9.24 11.92 -10.35
C GLU A 16 -8.85 10.76 -11.27
N GLY A 17 -7.60 10.75 -11.75
CA GLY A 17 -7.07 9.66 -12.57
C GLY A 17 -7.01 8.34 -11.81
N MET A 18 -6.60 8.38 -10.54
CA MET A 18 -6.62 7.20 -9.66
C MET A 18 -8.04 6.69 -9.42
N ALA A 19 -9.00 7.57 -9.15
CA ALA A 19 -10.40 7.20 -8.93
C ALA A 19 -11.04 6.57 -10.18
N ALA A 20 -10.74 7.11 -11.37
CA ALA A 20 -11.19 6.55 -12.64
C ALA A 20 -10.62 5.15 -12.88
N TRP A 21 -9.32 4.95 -12.60
CA TRP A 21 -8.67 3.65 -12.70
C TRP A 21 -9.24 2.62 -11.71
N VAL A 22 -9.45 2.99 -10.44
CA VAL A 22 -10.07 2.12 -9.45
C VAL A 22 -11.48 1.71 -9.89
N LYS A 23 -12.27 2.62 -10.47
CA LYS A 23 -13.58 2.28 -11.04
C LYS A 23 -13.46 1.26 -12.16
N GLU A 24 -12.52 1.43 -13.09
CA GLU A 24 -12.31 0.48 -14.18
C GLU A 24 -11.97 -0.93 -13.67
N VAL A 25 -11.03 -1.03 -12.72
CA VAL A 25 -10.68 -2.31 -12.09
C VAL A 25 -11.89 -2.89 -11.36
N TYR A 26 -12.62 -2.06 -10.62
CA TYR A 26 -13.85 -2.48 -9.94
C TYR A 26 -14.82 -3.13 -10.92
N HIS A 27 -15.13 -2.51 -12.07
CA HIS A 27 -16.06 -3.06 -13.07
C HIS A 27 -15.61 -4.42 -13.62
N ARG A 28 -14.31 -4.67 -13.72
CA ARG A 28 -13.74 -5.96 -14.18
C ARG A 28 -13.83 -7.06 -13.13
N THR A 29 -13.79 -6.70 -11.85
CA THR A 29 -13.78 -7.67 -10.74
C THR A 29 -15.14 -7.88 -10.10
N GLN A 30 -16.21 -7.16 -10.51
CA GLN A 30 -17.57 -7.33 -9.97
C GLN A 30 -18.13 -8.72 -10.28
N GLY A 31 -19.02 -9.21 -9.43
CA GLY A 31 -19.77 -10.46 -9.67
C GLY A 31 -19.05 -11.74 -9.28
N ARG A 32 -17.80 -11.66 -8.78
CA ARG A 32 -17.08 -12.81 -8.21
C ARG A 32 -17.32 -13.00 -6.72
N GLU A 33 -18.18 -12.19 -6.12
CA GLU A 33 -18.36 -12.08 -4.68
C GLU A 33 -19.77 -12.44 -4.25
N LEU A 34 -19.89 -13.04 -3.07
CA LEU A 34 -21.18 -13.17 -2.40
C LEU A 34 -21.62 -11.79 -1.87
N PRO A 35 -22.93 -11.47 -1.93
CA PRO A 35 -23.47 -10.24 -1.35
C PRO A 35 -23.04 -10.12 0.12
N GLY A 36 -22.44 -8.97 0.46
CA GLY A 36 -22.00 -8.66 1.83
C GLY A 36 -20.53 -8.95 2.16
N ASN A 37 -19.76 -9.58 1.26
CA ASN A 37 -18.30 -9.68 1.42
C ASN A 37 -17.56 -8.58 0.65
N TYR A 38 -16.29 -8.33 0.99
CA TYR A 38 -15.45 -7.39 0.24
C TYR A 38 -14.74 -8.05 -0.93
N ASN A 39 -14.43 -7.25 -1.96
CA ASN A 39 -13.82 -7.78 -3.18
C ASN A 39 -12.32 -8.03 -2.97
N HIS A 40 -11.99 -9.23 -2.50
CA HIS A 40 -10.61 -9.68 -2.37
C HIS A 40 -9.87 -9.62 -3.72
N ALA A 41 -10.56 -9.90 -4.83
CA ALA A 41 -9.97 -9.86 -6.16
C ALA A 41 -9.64 -8.43 -6.60
N LEU A 42 -10.52 -7.46 -6.33
CA LEU A 42 -10.27 -6.04 -6.53
C LEU A 42 -9.06 -5.58 -5.72
N LEU A 43 -9.03 -5.91 -4.42
CA LEU A 43 -7.95 -5.49 -3.54
C LEU A 43 -6.60 -6.06 -4.01
N ALA A 44 -6.57 -7.34 -4.37
CA ALA A 44 -5.36 -7.98 -4.90
C ALA A 44 -4.92 -7.34 -6.22
N GLU A 45 -5.83 -7.11 -7.16
CA GLU A 45 -5.50 -6.50 -8.45
C GLU A 45 -4.97 -5.07 -8.29
N LEU A 46 -5.61 -4.26 -7.43
CA LEU A 46 -5.14 -2.92 -7.11
C LEU A 46 -3.76 -2.94 -6.43
N PHE A 47 -3.56 -3.85 -5.47
CA PHE A 47 -2.30 -3.98 -4.76
C PHE A 47 -1.16 -4.34 -5.72
N HIS A 48 -1.31 -5.43 -6.48
CA HIS A 48 -0.30 -5.89 -7.43
C HIS A 48 0.00 -4.85 -8.52
N SER A 49 -1.02 -4.13 -9.00
CA SER A 49 -0.80 -3.07 -9.97
C SER A 49 -0.01 -1.89 -9.40
N GLN A 50 -0.15 -1.59 -8.11
CA GLN A 50 0.62 -0.51 -7.48
C GLN A 50 2.03 -0.96 -7.09
N SER A 51 2.18 -2.20 -6.64
CA SER A 51 3.46 -2.79 -6.21
C SER A 51 4.32 -3.29 -7.36
N MET A 52 3.80 -3.38 -8.59
CA MET A 52 4.51 -3.91 -9.77
C MET A 52 5.92 -3.34 -10.00
N ARG A 53 6.18 -2.12 -9.52
CA ARG A 53 7.46 -1.42 -9.66
C ARG A 53 8.44 -1.65 -8.51
N TRP A 54 7.97 -2.16 -7.37
CA TRP A 54 8.78 -2.35 -6.18
C TRP A 54 9.98 -3.25 -6.44
N GLY A 55 9.80 -4.33 -7.22
CA GLY A 55 10.90 -5.22 -7.58
C GLY A 55 12.05 -4.50 -8.30
N LYS A 56 11.74 -3.60 -9.25
CA LYS A 56 12.76 -2.82 -9.95
C LYS A 56 13.45 -1.84 -8.99
N ILE A 57 12.67 -1.08 -8.23
CA ILE A 57 13.19 -0.06 -7.28
C ILE A 57 14.10 -0.72 -6.23
N ALA A 58 13.67 -1.85 -5.67
CA ALA A 58 14.43 -2.53 -4.63
C ALA A 58 15.74 -3.11 -5.17
N ARG A 59 15.75 -3.69 -6.38
CA ARG A 59 16.98 -4.16 -7.04
C ARG A 59 17.95 -3.02 -7.31
N GLU A 60 17.47 -1.92 -7.87
CA GLU A 60 18.28 -0.71 -8.12
C GLU A 60 18.87 -0.16 -6.81
N HIS A 61 18.10 -0.21 -5.72
CA HIS A 61 18.58 0.20 -4.40
C HIS A 61 19.68 -0.73 -3.86
N VAL A 62 19.51 -2.05 -3.94
CA VAL A 62 20.53 -3.02 -3.53
C VAL A 62 21.83 -2.81 -4.32
N ASP A 63 21.74 -2.59 -5.63
CA ASP A 63 22.90 -2.29 -6.48
C ASP A 63 23.58 -0.98 -6.10
N ALA A 64 22.80 0.06 -5.77
CA ALA A 64 23.34 1.35 -5.34
C ALA A 64 24.10 1.23 -4.00
N VAL A 65 23.52 0.53 -3.03
CA VAL A 65 24.17 0.24 -1.74
C VAL A 65 25.42 -0.60 -1.95
N ALA A 66 25.37 -1.58 -2.86
CA ALA A 66 26.52 -2.43 -3.15
C ALA A 66 27.71 -1.64 -3.70
N LYS A 67 27.44 -0.73 -4.64
CA LYS A 67 28.47 0.20 -5.16
C LYS A 67 29.04 1.08 -4.06
N LEU A 68 28.18 1.67 -3.22
CA LEU A 68 28.58 2.57 -2.14
C LEU A 68 29.50 1.87 -1.13
N VAL A 69 29.15 0.66 -0.70
CA VAL A 69 29.98 -0.13 0.23
C VAL A 69 31.32 -0.49 -0.40
N SER A 70 31.35 -0.90 -1.67
CA SER A 70 32.61 -1.21 -2.37
C SER A 70 33.53 0.01 -2.46
N THR A 71 32.99 1.18 -2.85
CA THR A 71 33.76 2.44 -2.91
C THR A 71 34.28 2.85 -1.53
N PHE A 72 33.44 2.73 -0.49
CA PHE A 72 33.84 3.03 0.88
C PHE A 72 35.00 2.13 1.34
N LEU A 73 34.90 0.82 1.11
CA LEU A 73 35.93 -0.13 1.51
C LEU A 73 37.25 0.10 0.78
N GLU A 74 37.20 0.40 -0.52
CA GLU A 74 38.39 0.76 -1.28
C GLU A 74 39.08 2.00 -0.69
N ALA A 75 38.31 3.06 -0.43
CA ALA A 75 38.83 4.28 0.18
C ALA A 75 39.41 4.04 1.59
N ALA A 76 38.72 3.26 2.43
CA ALA A 76 39.16 2.92 3.77
C ALA A 76 40.46 2.11 3.77
N LEU A 77 40.58 1.09 2.91
CA LEU A 77 41.79 0.28 2.78
C LEU A 77 42.98 1.09 2.25
N ASN A 78 42.73 1.99 1.30
CA ASN A 78 43.74 2.92 0.78
C ASN A 78 44.24 3.90 1.87
N PHE A 79 43.35 4.33 2.76
CA PHE A 79 43.69 5.22 3.87
C PHE A 79 44.53 4.52 4.94
N VAL A 80 44.08 3.34 5.40
CA VAL A 80 44.65 2.63 6.56
C VAL A 80 45.95 1.89 6.22
N ILE A 81 46.02 1.17 5.09
CA ILE A 81 47.13 0.26 4.79
C ILE A 81 48.04 0.86 3.73
N LYS A 82 49.23 1.36 4.11
CA LYS A 82 50.18 1.96 3.14
C LYS A 82 50.89 0.93 2.26
N ASP A 83 51.16 -0.27 2.79
CA ASP A 83 51.78 -1.36 2.03
C ASP A 83 50.82 -1.92 0.97
N ILE A 84 51.26 -1.90 -0.29
CA ILE A 84 50.43 -2.28 -1.45
C ILE A 84 50.14 -3.79 -1.46
N LYS A 85 51.10 -4.65 -1.08
CA LYS A 85 50.94 -6.11 -1.09
C LYS A 85 49.96 -6.54 0.01
N VAL A 86 50.13 -6.00 1.21
CA VAL A 86 49.21 -6.26 2.33
C VAL A 86 47.81 -5.75 1.99
N ARG A 87 47.68 -4.53 1.46
CA ARG A 87 46.38 -3.96 1.06
C ARG A 87 45.66 -4.86 0.06
N ARG A 88 46.34 -5.32 -0.98
CA ARG A 88 45.76 -6.18 -2.02
C ARG A 88 45.24 -7.50 -1.44
N ASN A 89 46.01 -8.12 -0.54
CA ASN A 89 45.59 -9.36 0.11
C ASN A 89 44.36 -9.15 0.99
N VAL A 90 44.33 -8.08 1.78
CA VAL A 90 43.17 -7.73 2.62
C VAL A 90 41.94 -7.39 1.77
N GLN A 91 42.11 -6.60 0.70
CA GLN A 91 41.06 -6.25 -0.24
C GLN A 91 40.41 -7.50 -0.84
N ASN A 92 41.21 -8.46 -1.32
CA ASN A 92 40.69 -9.72 -1.85
C ASN A 92 39.89 -10.52 -0.82
N CYS A 93 40.29 -10.52 0.46
CA CYS A 93 39.56 -11.22 1.52
C CYS A 93 38.23 -10.52 1.85
N VAL A 94 38.24 -9.19 1.97
CA VAL A 94 37.06 -8.39 2.26
C VAL A 94 36.05 -8.47 1.11
N GLU A 95 36.52 -8.36 -0.13
CA GLU A 95 35.68 -8.37 -1.33
C GLU A 95 34.91 -9.70 -1.46
N LYS A 96 35.54 -10.84 -1.14
CA LYS A 96 34.85 -12.14 -1.07
C LYS A 96 33.70 -12.15 -0.06
N SER A 97 33.92 -11.59 1.13
CA SER A 97 32.89 -11.51 2.17
C SER A 97 31.74 -10.60 1.76
N VAL A 98 32.06 -9.44 1.19
CA VAL A 98 31.12 -8.45 0.69
C VAL A 98 30.26 -8.99 -0.45
N GLN A 99 30.87 -9.65 -1.44
CA GLN A 99 30.14 -10.33 -2.51
C GLN A 99 29.21 -11.43 -1.97
N GLY A 100 29.64 -12.18 -0.96
CA GLY A 100 28.80 -13.16 -0.27
C GLY A 100 27.57 -12.52 0.39
N ASN A 101 27.75 -11.38 1.05
CA ASN A 101 26.66 -10.63 1.67
C ASN A 101 25.68 -10.05 0.63
N PHE A 102 26.18 -9.50 -0.48
CA PHE A 102 25.29 -9.02 -1.56
C PHE A 102 24.49 -10.13 -2.21
N LYS A 103 25.10 -11.30 -2.42
CA LYS A 103 24.38 -12.47 -2.92
C LYS A 103 23.23 -12.87 -1.98
N ARG A 104 23.47 -12.83 -0.66
CA ARG A 104 22.42 -13.09 0.34
C ARG A 104 21.32 -12.02 0.31
N ALA A 105 21.68 -10.75 0.19
CA ALA A 105 20.72 -9.65 0.11
C ALA A 105 19.82 -9.75 -1.13
N ILE A 106 20.40 -10.09 -2.29
CA ILE A 106 19.62 -10.34 -3.53
C ILE A 106 18.71 -11.55 -3.36
N ASN A 107 19.18 -12.63 -2.72
CA ASN A 107 18.37 -13.81 -2.48
C ASN A 107 17.16 -13.50 -1.57
N GLU A 108 17.41 -12.79 -0.47
CA GLU A 108 16.34 -12.34 0.43
C GLU A 108 15.34 -11.42 -0.29
N LEU A 109 15.83 -10.50 -1.11
CA LEU A 109 14.97 -9.65 -1.92
C LEU A 109 14.06 -10.47 -2.85
N ASN A 110 14.57 -11.54 -3.47
CA ASN A 110 13.73 -12.39 -4.30
C ASN A 110 12.65 -13.11 -3.48
N VAL A 111 12.97 -13.57 -2.27
CA VAL A 111 11.97 -14.16 -1.36
C VAL A 111 10.87 -13.15 -1.02
N LEU A 112 11.24 -11.91 -0.69
CA LEU A 112 10.27 -10.84 -0.42
C LEU A 112 9.37 -10.53 -1.62
N LEU A 113 9.92 -10.58 -2.85
CA LEU A 113 9.13 -10.36 -4.07
C LEU A 113 8.20 -11.54 -4.37
N GLU A 114 8.60 -12.77 -4.06
CA GLU A 114 7.74 -13.94 -4.16
C GLU A 114 6.58 -13.90 -3.15
N ASP A 115 6.83 -13.40 -1.94
CA ASP A 115 5.79 -13.22 -0.93
C ASP A 115 4.84 -12.08 -1.30
N GLU A 116 5.35 -10.98 -1.87
CA GLU A 116 4.54 -9.85 -2.36
C GLU A 116 3.60 -10.25 -3.50
N ALA A 117 4.01 -11.19 -4.36
CA ALA A 117 3.18 -11.71 -5.45
C ALA A 117 1.96 -12.53 -4.98
N ARG A 118 1.86 -12.84 -3.67
CA ARG A 118 0.72 -13.56 -3.09
C ARG A 118 -0.43 -12.62 -2.77
N GLN A 119 -1.59 -13.20 -2.46
CA GLN A 119 -2.77 -12.43 -2.09
C GLN A 119 -2.51 -11.58 -0.83
N PRO A 120 -2.84 -10.27 -0.85
CA PRO A 120 -2.68 -9.42 0.32
C PRO A 120 -3.53 -9.89 1.50
N ILE A 121 -2.92 -10.01 2.67
CA ILE A 121 -3.60 -10.33 3.93
C ILE A 121 -3.40 -9.16 4.89
N THR A 122 -4.47 -8.69 5.53
CA THR A 122 -4.40 -7.69 6.60
C THR A 122 -4.71 -8.32 7.94
N TYR A 123 -3.77 -8.21 8.88
CA TYR A 123 -3.95 -8.63 10.28
C TYR A 123 -4.35 -7.45 11.18
N ASN A 124 -4.53 -6.26 10.61
CA ASN A 124 -4.88 -5.08 11.37
C ASN A 124 -6.39 -5.07 11.67
N HIS A 125 -6.77 -5.53 12.86
CA HIS A 125 -8.15 -5.55 13.32
C HIS A 125 -8.79 -4.16 13.36
N TYR A 126 -8.03 -3.10 13.67
CA TYR A 126 -8.55 -1.73 13.59
C TYR A 126 -8.96 -1.35 12.16
N TYR A 127 -8.21 -1.80 11.16
CA TYR A 127 -8.57 -1.53 9.76
C TYR A 127 -9.87 -2.25 9.39
N THR A 128 -9.99 -3.53 9.73
CA THR A 128 -11.20 -4.31 9.43
C THR A 128 -12.42 -3.76 10.15
N ASP A 129 -12.29 -3.39 11.42
CA ASP A 129 -13.38 -2.84 12.24
C ASP A 129 -13.84 -1.48 11.72
N ASN A 130 -12.90 -0.60 11.37
CA ASN A 130 -13.21 0.72 10.84
C ASN A 130 -13.90 0.66 9.47
N ILE A 131 -13.45 -0.23 8.58
CA ILE A 131 -14.09 -0.44 7.27
C ILE A 131 -15.50 -0.99 7.44
N GLN A 132 -15.70 -1.96 8.34
CA GLN A 132 -17.01 -2.54 8.59
C GLN A 132 -17.98 -1.51 9.20
N LYS A 133 -17.49 -0.69 10.14
CA LYS A 133 -18.28 0.40 10.72
C LYS A 133 -18.68 1.43 9.65
N ALA A 134 -17.72 1.89 8.84
CA ALA A 134 -17.99 2.87 7.79
C ALA A 134 -19.04 2.38 6.77
N ARG A 135 -19.00 1.09 6.41
CA ARG A 135 -20.02 0.46 5.54
C ARG A 135 -21.39 0.40 6.18
N ASN A 136 -21.47 0.01 7.45
CA ASN A 136 -22.73 -0.02 8.18
C ASN A 136 -23.34 1.38 8.30
N ASP A 137 -22.53 2.38 8.61
CA ASP A 137 -22.96 3.78 8.70
C ASP A 137 -23.52 4.27 7.34
N GLN A 138 -22.84 3.95 6.24
CA GLN A 138 -23.31 4.29 4.89
C GLN A 138 -24.61 3.57 4.52
N SER A 139 -24.72 2.27 4.83
CA SER A 139 -25.95 1.48 4.58
C SER A 139 -27.13 2.05 5.36
N ASN A 140 -26.92 2.34 6.65
CA ASN A 140 -27.94 2.94 7.51
C ASN A 140 -28.40 4.30 6.98
N HIS A 141 -27.47 5.14 6.51
CA HIS A 141 -27.80 6.42 5.90
C HIS A 141 -28.63 6.25 4.62
N GLN A 142 -28.27 5.32 3.74
CA GLN A 142 -29.03 5.04 2.51
C GLN A 142 -30.45 4.51 2.80
N ILE A 143 -30.60 3.68 3.83
CA ILE A 143 -31.91 3.20 4.28
C ILE A 143 -32.74 4.38 4.80
N GLN A 144 -32.16 5.24 5.64
CA GLN A 144 -32.84 6.44 6.15
C GLN A 144 -33.25 7.39 5.02
N ASP A 145 -32.36 7.65 4.06
CA ASP A 145 -32.64 8.51 2.90
C ASP A 145 -33.78 7.95 2.04
N SER A 146 -33.76 6.63 1.80
CA SER A 146 -34.79 5.94 1.02
C SER A 146 -36.13 5.95 1.75
N MET A 147 -36.15 5.74 3.07
CA MET A 147 -37.35 5.86 3.90
C MET A 147 -37.90 7.29 3.88
N HIS A 148 -37.06 8.31 4.09
CA HIS A 148 -37.48 9.71 4.04
C HIS A 148 -38.05 10.09 2.67
N SER A 149 -37.45 9.57 1.60
CA SER A 149 -37.93 9.78 0.23
C SER A 149 -39.29 9.10 -0.01
N ALA A 150 -39.48 7.87 0.45
CA ALA A 150 -40.75 7.14 0.34
C ALA A 150 -41.87 7.79 1.17
N ILE A 151 -41.59 8.22 2.40
CA ILE A 151 -42.59 8.91 3.26
C ILE A 151 -43.04 10.23 2.63
N ARG A 152 -42.12 10.96 1.99
CA ARG A 152 -42.40 12.23 1.32
C ARG A 152 -43.24 12.02 0.05
N ASN A 153 -42.89 11.03 -0.76
CA ASN A 153 -43.47 10.86 -2.10
C ASN A 153 -44.75 10.00 -2.11
N ASP A 154 -44.83 8.94 -1.28
CA ASP A 154 -45.96 7.99 -1.30
C ASP A 154 -46.99 8.26 -0.19
N TRP A 155 -46.55 8.80 0.95
CA TRP A 155 -47.41 8.95 2.13
C TRP A 155 -47.75 10.40 2.50
N ASN A 156 -47.34 11.37 1.67
CA ASN A 156 -47.56 12.81 1.91
C ASN A 156 -47.11 13.25 3.33
N GLY A 157 -46.08 12.61 3.90
CA GLY A 157 -45.58 12.91 5.24
C GLY A 157 -46.43 12.38 6.41
N LYS A 158 -47.43 11.52 6.17
CA LYS A 158 -48.32 11.02 7.24
C LYS A 158 -47.72 9.92 8.12
N PHE A 159 -46.64 9.25 7.68
CA PHE A 159 -46.03 8.17 8.43
C PHE A 159 -44.98 8.71 9.43
N HIS A 160 -45.30 8.70 10.72
CA HIS A 160 -44.42 9.10 11.81
C HIS A 160 -43.88 7.87 12.53
N LEU A 161 -42.56 7.63 12.44
CA LEU A 161 -41.89 6.62 13.28
C LEU A 161 -41.37 7.29 14.56
N PRO A 162 -41.53 6.66 15.74
CA PRO A 162 -40.91 7.14 16.97
C PRO A 162 -39.37 7.08 16.86
N SER A 163 -38.68 8.16 17.23
CA SER A 163 -37.21 8.22 17.20
C SER A 163 -36.59 7.48 18.40
N HIS A 164 -36.71 6.15 18.43
CA HIS A 164 -36.02 5.31 19.40
C HIS A 164 -35.05 4.37 18.68
N GLY A 165 -34.00 4.96 18.11
CA GLY A 165 -32.78 4.29 17.67
C GLY A 165 -31.58 4.87 18.42
N PRO A 166 -30.46 4.13 18.57
CA PRO A 166 -29.37 4.50 19.45
C PRO A 166 -28.83 5.87 19.05
N THR A 167 -28.74 6.76 20.04
CA THR A 167 -28.15 8.10 19.92
C THR A 167 -26.85 8.04 19.14
N SER A 168 -26.79 8.80 18.04
CA SER A 168 -25.59 9.02 17.23
C SER A 168 -24.43 9.37 18.16
N PRO A 169 -23.34 8.58 18.23
CA PRO A 169 -22.15 8.99 18.95
C PRO A 169 -21.51 10.10 18.13
N ASP A 170 -21.55 11.30 18.71
CA ASP A 170 -20.81 12.51 18.35
C ASP A 170 -19.72 12.26 17.29
N LEU A 171 -20.09 12.44 16.01
CA LEU A 171 -19.24 12.19 14.86
C LEU A 171 -18.15 13.28 14.80
N LYS A 172 -17.04 13.07 15.52
CA LYS A 172 -15.80 13.74 15.13
C LYS A 172 -15.40 13.21 13.75
N PRO A 173 -15.12 14.07 12.77
CA PRO A 173 -14.76 13.62 11.44
C PRO A 173 -13.55 12.69 11.52
N VAL A 174 -13.64 11.52 10.88
CA VAL A 174 -12.61 10.47 10.85
C VAL A 174 -11.24 11.02 10.44
N TRP A 175 -11.21 12.11 9.67
CA TRP A 175 -9.99 12.85 9.29
C TRP A 175 -9.20 13.41 10.47
N THR A 176 -9.84 13.74 11.60
CA THR A 176 -9.19 14.35 12.77
C THR A 176 -8.28 13.37 13.53
N GLN A 177 -8.49 12.06 13.35
CA GLN A 177 -7.76 11.02 14.08
C GLN A 177 -6.52 10.52 13.32
N ILE A 178 -6.49 10.70 12.00
CA ILE A 178 -5.36 10.32 11.13
C ILE A 178 -4.13 11.22 11.37
N HIS A 179 -4.32 12.47 11.80
CA HIS A 179 -3.20 13.40 12.04
C HIS A 179 -2.50 13.24 13.39
N ARG A 180 -3.07 12.50 14.36
CA ARG A 180 -2.53 12.41 15.72
C ARG A 180 -1.69 11.15 15.98
N SER A 181 -1.58 10.23 15.01
CA SER A 181 -0.82 8.98 15.13
C SER A 181 0.41 8.90 14.21
N MET A 182 0.85 10.03 13.65
CA MET A 182 2.06 10.14 12.80
C MET A 182 3.16 11.06 13.39
N THR A 183 3.12 11.29 14.70
CA THR A 183 4.24 11.75 15.53
C THR A 183 4.41 10.77 16.66
#